data_AF-A0A1F9FP45-F1
#
_entry.id   AF-A0A1F9FP45-F1
#
_cell.length_a   1.000
_cell.length_b   1.000
_cell.length_c   1.000
_cell.angle_alpha   90.00
_cell.angle_beta   90.00
_cell.angle_gamma   90.00
#
_symmetry.space_group_name_H-M   'P 1'
#
loop_
_entity.id
_entity.type
_entity.pdbx_description
1 polymer ?
#
loop_
_entity_poly.entity_id
_entity_poly.type
_entity_poly.pdbx_seq_one_letter_code
_entity_poly.pdbx_strand_id
1 'polypeptide(L)'
;MFVVRLPLNLSFAPIVDQIAQAGGTVAAYPADEPTAIGAAIDDAAARISACRFDVPASSALAIDVAGTAVAHDALNGWELVDGDTVELFGTACAAALSGAQVSVTSCL
;
A
#
# COMPACT_ATOMS: atom_id res chain seq x y z
N MET A 1 -24.06 -8.01 -4.44
CA MET A 1 -23.23 -9.12 -4.96
C MET A 1 -22.56 -8.63 -6.23
N PHE A 2 -21.25 -8.44 -6.21
CA PHE A 2 -20.49 -8.01 -7.38
C PHE A 2 -19.91 -9.25 -8.06
N VAL A 3 -20.09 -9.37 -9.37
CA VAL A 3 -19.52 -10.45 -10.17
C VAL A 3 -18.36 -9.86 -10.97
N VAL A 4 -17.14 -10.19 -10.58
CA VAL A 4 -15.95 -9.86 -11.36
C VAL A 4 -15.88 -10.85 -12.52
N ARG A 5 -16.10 -10.38 -13.75
CA ARG A 5 -15.92 -11.19 -14.96
C ARG A 5 -14.46 -11.07 -15.41
N LEU A 6 -13.73 -12.17 -15.33
CA LEU A 6 -12.37 -12.25 -15.86
C LEU A 6 -12.43 -12.66 -17.34
N PRO A 7 -11.96 -11.83 -18.29
CA PRO A 7 -11.81 -12.23 -19.69
C PRO A 7 -10.79 -13.37 -19.82
N LEU A 8 -11.20 -14.47 -20.47
CA LEU A 8 -10.45 -15.73 -20.62
C LEU A 8 -9.14 -15.63 -21.44
N ASN A 9 -8.80 -14.45 -21.95
CA ASN A 9 -7.70 -14.22 -22.89
C ASN A 9 -6.66 -13.20 -22.42
N LEU A 10 -6.72 -12.74 -21.17
CA LEU A 10 -5.68 -11.91 -20.57
C LEU A 10 -4.82 -12.77 -19.64
N SER A 11 -3.50 -12.73 -19.83
CA SER A 11 -2.58 -13.21 -18.81
C SER A 11 -2.70 -12.28 -17.61
N PHE A 12 -3.27 -12.78 -16.51
CA PHE A 12 -3.35 -12.06 -15.24
C PHE A 12 -2.07 -12.18 -14.43
N ALA A 13 -1.08 -12.95 -14.91
CA ALA A 13 0.20 -13.10 -14.24
C ALA A 13 0.82 -11.74 -13.86
N PRO A 14 0.88 -10.72 -14.73
CA PRO A 14 1.48 -9.43 -14.36
C PRO A 14 0.71 -8.70 -13.25
N ILE A 15 -0.62 -8.83 -13.23
CA ILE A 15 -1.48 -8.18 -12.22
C ILE A 15 -1.35 -8.91 -10.89
N VAL A 16 -1.33 -10.24 -10.92
CA VAL A 16 -1.11 -11.07 -9.74
C VAL A 16 0.29 -10.88 -9.18
N ASP A 17 1.30 -10.72 -10.04
CA ASP A 17 2.68 -10.41 -9.66
C ASP A 17 2.77 -9.03 -8.99
N GLN A 18 2.07 -8.02 -9.53
CA GLN A 18 1.99 -6.69 -8.92
C GLN A 18 1.30 -6.71 -7.56
N ILE A 19 0.20 -7.45 -7.41
CA ILE A 19 -0.49 -7.62 -6.12
C ILE A 19 0.39 -8.38 -5.13
N ALA A 20 1.09 -9.43 -5.58
CA ALA A 20 2.01 -10.19 -4.75
C ALA A 20 3.17 -9.31 -4.25
N GLN A 21 3.75 -8.49 -5.13
CA GLN A 21 4.80 -7.50 -4.78
C GLN A 21 4.29 -6.45 -3.80
N ALA A 22 3.11 -5.88 -4.05
CA ALA A 22 2.49 -4.90 -3.17
C ALA A 22 2.12 -5.50 -1.80
N GLY A 23 1.77 -6.78 -1.75
CA GLY A 23 1.59 -7.57 -0.53
C GLY A 23 2.90 -8.04 0.12
N GLY A 24 4.08 -7.67 -0.38
CA GLY A 24 5.37 -8.03 0.23
C GLY A 24 5.89 -9.44 -0.11
N THR A 25 5.46 -10.01 -1.23
CA THR A 25 5.90 -11.31 -1.77
C THR A 25 6.55 -11.16 -3.14
N VAL A 26 7.54 -12.00 -3.46
CA VAL A 26 8.44 -11.75 -4.62
C VAL A 26 7.88 -12.24 -5.96
N ALA A 27 6.87 -13.12 -5.98
CA ALA A 27 6.37 -13.70 -7.25
C ALA A 27 4.89 -14.13 -7.22
N ALA A 28 4.40 -14.74 -6.15
CA ALA A 28 3.00 -15.14 -6.03
C ALA A 28 2.62 -15.44 -4.58
N TYR A 29 1.34 -15.29 -4.26
CA TYR A 29 0.76 -15.91 -3.08
C TYR A 29 0.43 -17.38 -3.39
N PRO A 30 0.86 -18.35 -2.56
CA PRO A 30 0.43 -19.74 -2.72
C PRO A 30 -1.07 -19.83 -2.45
N ALA A 31 -1.85 -20.05 -3.50
CA ALA A 31 -3.28 -20.30 -3.43
C ALA A 31 -3.55 -21.72 -3.94
N ASP A 32 -3.29 -22.70 -3.07
CA ASP A 32 -3.36 -24.12 -3.41
C ASP A 32 -4.82 -24.61 -3.55
N GLU A 33 -5.79 -23.80 -3.08
CA GLU A 33 -7.22 -24.02 -3.27
C GLU A 33 -7.98 -22.71 -3.58
N PRO A 34 -9.12 -22.73 -4.30
CA PRO A 34 -9.87 -21.53 -4.69
C PRO A 34 -10.30 -20.64 -3.52
N THR A 35 -10.51 -21.21 -2.34
CA THR A 35 -10.82 -20.50 -1.09
C THR A 35 -9.64 -19.69 -0.55
N ALA A 36 -8.40 -20.11 -0.84
CA ALA A 36 -7.19 -19.39 -0.46
C ALA A 36 -6.97 -18.11 -1.29
N ILE A 37 -7.58 -18.00 -2.47
CA ILE A 37 -7.50 -16.79 -3.31
C ILE A 37 -8.15 -15.60 -2.61
N GLY A 38 -9.32 -15.80 -1.99
CA GLY A 38 -10.00 -14.75 -1.24
C GLY A 38 -9.15 -14.25 -0.07
N ALA A 39 -8.60 -15.16 0.72
CA ALA A 39 -7.73 -14.83 1.84
C ALA A 39 -6.41 -14.15 1.40
N ALA A 40 -5.84 -14.55 0.27
CA ALA A 40 -4.64 -13.91 -0.28
C ALA A 40 -4.92 -12.49 -0.79
N ILE A 41 -6.09 -12.26 -1.39
CA ILE A 41 -6.54 -10.92 -1.78
C ILE A 41 -6.78 -10.06 -0.54
N ASP A 42 -7.43 -10.61 0.49
CA ASP A 42 -7.68 -9.87 1.74
C ASP A 42 -6.36 -9.54 2.47
N ASP A 43 -5.40 -10.45 2.53
CA ASP A 43 -4.06 -10.20 3.10
C ASP A 43 -3.27 -9.17 2.29
N ALA A 44 -3.28 -9.27 0.96
CA ALA A 44 -2.65 -8.28 0.09
C ALA A 44 -3.31 -6.90 0.23
N ALA A 45 -4.64 -6.84 0.26
CA ALA A 45 -5.38 -5.60 0.46
C ALA A 45 -5.10 -4.99 1.84
N ALA A 46 -5.04 -5.82 2.89
CA ALA A 46 -4.68 -5.39 4.24
C ALA A 46 -3.27 -4.78 4.24
N ARG A 47 -2.29 -5.42 3.60
CA ARG A 47 -0.91 -4.93 3.51
C ARG A 47 -0.78 -3.66 2.66
N ILE A 48 -1.49 -3.58 1.53
CA ILE A 48 -1.56 -2.37 0.70
C ILE A 48 -2.17 -1.21 1.50
N SER A 49 -3.21 -1.48 2.29
CA SER A 49 -3.83 -0.45 3.14
C SER A 49 -3.02 -0.10 4.39
N ALA A 50 -2.11 -0.96 4.83
CA ALA A 50 -1.43 -0.80 6.11
C ALA A 50 -0.40 0.35 6.13
N CYS A 51 -0.02 0.86 4.95
CA CYS A 51 0.81 2.06 4.82
C CYS A 51 0.01 3.31 4.47
N ARG A 52 -1.32 3.24 4.57
CA ARG A 52 -2.20 4.39 4.43
C ARG A 52 -2.67 4.88 5.79
N PHE A 53 -2.73 6.18 5.96
CA PHE A 53 -3.30 6.80 7.15
C PHE A 53 -3.90 8.16 6.82
N ASP A 54 -4.93 8.49 7.59
CA ASP A 54 -5.61 9.77 7.48
C ASP A 54 -4.77 10.88 8.11
N VAL A 55 -4.75 12.02 7.44
CA VAL A 55 -4.05 13.23 7.82
C VAL A 55 -5.01 14.42 7.78
N PRO A 56 -4.74 15.50 8.53
CA PRO A 56 -5.52 16.72 8.37
C PRO A 56 -5.45 17.21 6.92
N ALA A 57 -6.60 17.51 6.33
CA ALA A 57 -6.68 18.08 4.99
C ALA A 57 -5.83 19.36 4.91
N SER A 58 -4.75 19.29 4.15
CA SER A 58 -3.78 20.37 3.96
C SER A 58 -3.15 20.26 2.59
N SER A 59 -2.96 21.39 1.91
CA SER A 59 -2.24 21.44 0.63
C SER A 59 -0.72 21.32 0.77
N ALA A 60 -0.21 21.37 2.01
CA ALA A 60 1.21 21.25 2.29
C ALA A 60 1.43 20.43 3.56
N LEU A 61 2.12 19.30 3.42
CA LEU A 61 2.39 18.33 4.45
C LEU A 61 3.88 18.00 4.47
N ALA A 62 4.42 17.76 5.65
CA ALA A 62 5.71 17.15 5.89
C ALA A 62 5.51 15.86 6.70
N ILE A 63 6.18 14.79 6.30
CA ILE A 63 6.07 13.48 6.93
C ILE A 63 7.43 13.04 7.42
N ASP A 64 7.47 12.62 8.68
CA ASP A 64 8.64 12.04 9.32
C ASP A 64 8.32 10.64 9.83
N VAL A 65 9.22 9.69 9.56
CA VAL A 65 9.14 8.33 10.11
C VAL A 65 10.38 8.09 10.97
N ALA A 66 10.18 7.78 12.25
CA ALA A 66 11.25 7.65 13.25
C ALA A 66 12.18 8.88 13.31
N GLY A 67 11.65 10.08 13.06
CA GLY A 67 12.43 11.33 13.04
C GLY A 67 13.25 11.54 11.76
N THR A 68 13.02 10.75 10.71
CA THR A 68 13.60 10.95 9.39
C THR A 68 12.55 11.49 8.43
N ALA A 69 12.84 12.62 7.80
CA ALA A 69 11.97 13.22 6.79
C ALA A 69 11.82 12.28 5.59
N VAL A 70 10.57 12.02 5.21
CA VAL A 70 10.21 11.19 4.07
C VAL A 70 9.95 12.12 2.88
N ALA A 71 10.61 11.83 1.76
CA ALA A 71 10.42 12.58 0.52
C ALA A 71 9.00 12.39 -0.02
N HIS A 72 8.45 13.42 -0.65
CA HIS A 72 7.22 13.31 -1.45
C HIS A 72 7.57 12.66 -2.79
N ASP A 73 7.39 11.34 -2.87
CA ASP A 73 7.85 10.46 -3.95
C ASP A 73 7.04 9.15 -3.93
N ALA A 74 6.31 8.87 -5.03
CA ALA A 74 5.43 7.71 -5.16
C ALA A 74 6.15 6.35 -5.34
N LEU A 75 7.48 6.33 -5.49
CA LEU A 75 8.28 5.11 -5.57
C LEU A 75 8.96 4.76 -4.24
N ASN A 76 9.45 5.77 -3.52
CA ASN A 76 10.18 5.56 -2.27
C ASN A 76 10.07 6.77 -1.33
N GLY A 77 8.85 7.06 -0.93
CA GLY A 77 8.54 8.23 -0.11
C GLY A 77 7.10 8.17 0.40
N TRP A 78 6.35 9.24 0.18
CA TRP A 78 4.92 9.32 0.42
C TRP A 78 4.20 10.03 -0.72
N GLU A 79 2.89 9.82 -0.83
CA GLU A 79 2.00 10.52 -1.75
C GLU A 79 0.60 10.69 -1.12
N LEU A 80 -0.16 11.68 -1.58
CA LEU A 80 -1.59 11.79 -1.25
C LEU A 80 -2.40 10.87 -2.15
N VAL A 81 -3.18 9.97 -1.54
CA VAL A 81 -4.14 9.12 -2.26
C VAL A 81 -5.37 9.94 -2.63
N ASP A 82 -5.79 10.82 -1.71
CA ASP A 82 -6.86 11.78 -1.86
C ASP A 82 -6.59 13.02 -0.97
N GLY A 83 -7.61 13.82 -0.64
CA GLY A 83 -7.44 15.10 0.05
C GLY A 83 -7.02 15.00 1.52
N ASP A 84 -7.11 13.81 2.12
CA ASP A 84 -6.90 13.57 3.55
C ASP A 84 -6.28 12.20 3.86
N THR A 85 -5.94 11.38 2.86
CA THR A 85 -5.20 10.13 3.06
C THR A 85 -3.81 10.19 2.43
N VAL A 86 -2.80 9.85 3.21
CA VAL A 86 -1.42 9.63 2.73
C VAL A 86 -1.15 8.13 2.57
N GLU A 87 -0.40 7.76 1.54
CA GLU A 87 0.25 6.46 1.40
C GLU A 87 1.76 6.59 1.52
N LEU A 88 2.40 5.77 2.35
CA LEU A 88 3.85 5.60 2.41
C LEU A 88 4.30 4.48 1.46
N PHE A 89 5.48 4.66 0.87
CA PHE A 89 6.13 3.69 -0.01
C PHE A 89 7.50 3.27 0.53
N GLY A 90 8.00 2.13 0.05
CA GLY A 90 9.36 1.67 0.29
C GLY A 90 9.73 1.53 1.78
N THR A 91 10.91 2.04 2.15
CA THR A 91 11.45 1.88 3.51
C THR A 91 10.66 2.62 4.59
N ALA A 92 10.00 3.73 4.23
CA ALA A 92 9.15 4.48 5.16
C ALA A 92 7.92 3.66 5.56
N CYS A 93 7.27 3.01 4.59
CA CYS A 93 6.18 2.06 4.81
C CYS A 93 6.63 0.88 5.69
N ALA A 94 7.75 0.24 5.34
CA ALA A 94 8.29 -0.88 6.12
C ALA A 94 8.60 -0.49 7.59
N ALA A 95 9.14 0.71 7.81
CA ALA A 95 9.40 1.24 9.14
C ALA A 95 8.09 1.48 9.92
N ALA A 96 7.10 2.11 9.30
CA ALA A 96 5.79 2.34 9.92
C ALA A 96 5.12 1.00 10.34
N LEU A 97 5.17 -0.01 9.47
CA LEU A 97 4.64 -1.36 9.77
C LEU A 97 5.39 -2.06 10.90
N SER A 98 6.68 -1.75 11.08
CA SER A 98 7.48 -2.26 12.20
C SER A 98 7.20 -1.54 13.54
N GLY A 99 6.28 -0.57 13.56
CA GLY A 99 5.90 0.20 14.74
C GLY A 99 6.69 1.49 14.93
N ALA A 100 7.41 1.95 13.90
CA ALA A 100 8.04 3.27 13.95
C ALA A 100 6.98 4.37 14.07
N GLN A 101 7.29 5.40 14.85
CA GLN A 101 6.42 6.58 14.96
C GLN A 101 6.37 7.32 13.62
N VAL A 102 5.16 7.59 13.14
CA VAL A 102 4.88 8.46 12.00
C VAL A 102 4.39 9.80 12.54
N SER A 103 5.03 10.89 12.11
CA SER A 103 4.67 12.26 12.45
C SER A 103 4.29 13.01 11.18
N VAL A 104 3.17 13.73 11.23
CA VAL A 104 2.65 14.52 10.11
C VAL A 104 2.51 15.97 10.57
N THR A 105 3.12 16.88 9.82
CA THR A 105 3.08 18.31 10.11
C THR A 105 2.49 19.05 8.92
N SER A 106 1.52 19.93 9.16
CA SER A 106 1.05 20.87 8.14
C SER A 106 2.02 22.03 8.02
N CYS A 107 2.47 22.32 6.81
CA CYS A 107 3.33 23.46 6.52
C CYS A 107 2.43 24.63 6.12
N LEU A 108 2.33 25.66 6.97
CA LEU A 108 1.63 26.91 6.68
C LEU A 108 2.55 27.92 5.98
#